data_AF-A0A7C1Q7C8-F1
#
_entry.id   AF-A0A7C1Q7C8-F1
#
_cell.length_a   1.000
_cell.length_b   1.000
_cell.length_c   1.000
_cell.angle_alpha   90.00
_cell.angle_beta   90.00
_cell.angle_gamma   90.00
#
_symmetry.space_group_name_H-M   'P 1'
#
loop_
_entity.id
_entity.type
_entity.pdbx_description
1 polymer ?
#
loop_
_entity_poly.entity_id
_entity_poly.type
_entity_poly.pdbx_seq_one_letter_code
_entity_poly.pdbx_strand_id
1 'polypeptide(L)'
;MNDNERRQANEVVEKFRLARDKKDEDNFTTSVDKYEDYYAGESDELKERTKRGLSAIMPPWAQAGVDYVLAKEIAVIFGQKPYWTVGARQKKWEEAAKLMEQLLSWQLDTPKVFLNVVEWIQHKLIYGTAIRKPYWDRENDEVKIEQINIKNFYPSPDGYSIYTVPWVIQRALRTKEYIVAMGKPWR
;
A
#
# COMPACT_ATOMS: atom_id res chain seq x y z
N MET A 1 13.66 -13.57 -27.85
CA MET A 1 12.36 -13.60 -27.16
C MET A 1 11.58 -14.74 -27.78
N ASN A 2 11.42 -15.83 -27.03
CA ASN A 2 10.73 -17.04 -27.50
C ASN A 2 9.22 -16.78 -27.60
N ASP A 3 8.50 -17.56 -28.41
CA ASP A 3 7.05 -17.37 -28.64
C ASP A 3 6.23 -17.46 -27.35
N ASN A 4 6.67 -18.26 -26.37
CA ASN A 4 6.03 -18.34 -25.06
C ASN A 4 6.18 -17.05 -24.25
N GLU A 5 7.35 -16.40 -24.30
CA GLU A 5 7.60 -15.12 -23.63
C GLU A 5 6.75 -14.01 -24.26
N ARG A 6 6.57 -14.04 -25.58
CA ARG A 6 5.69 -13.09 -26.30
C ARG A 6 4.25 -13.25 -25.88
N ARG A 7 3.77 -14.50 -25.80
CA ARG A 7 2.40 -14.78 -25.34
C ARG A 7 2.16 -14.28 -23.92
N GLN A 8 3.08 -14.54 -22.99
CA GLN A 8 2.98 -14.06 -21.60
C GLN A 8 3.01 -12.54 -21.51
N ALA A 9 3.90 -11.89 -22.26
CA ALA A 9 3.97 -10.44 -22.30
C ALA A 9 2.64 -9.83 -22.80
N ASN A 10 2.07 -10.40 -23.86
CA ASN A 10 0.76 -9.96 -24.38
C ASN A 10 -0.35 -10.16 -23.36
N GLU A 11 -0.38 -11.29 -22.65
CA GLU A 11 -1.37 -11.55 -21.60
C GLU A 11 -1.30 -10.50 -20.47
N VAL A 12 -0.10 -10.13 -20.04
CA VAL A 12 0.09 -9.08 -19.00
C VAL A 12 -0.39 -7.72 -19.52
N VAL A 13 -0.10 -7.39 -20.77
CA VAL A 13 -0.54 -6.12 -21.38
C VAL A 13 -2.06 -6.05 -21.48
N GLU A 14 -2.72 -7.12 -21.91
CA GLU A 14 -4.18 -7.18 -21.97
C GLU A 14 -4.83 -7.07 -20.59
N LYS A 15 -4.31 -7.82 -19.59
CA LYS A 15 -4.78 -7.69 -18.20
C LYS A 15 -4.60 -6.28 -17.66
N PHE A 16 -3.45 -5.65 -17.93
CA PHE A 16 -3.20 -4.28 -17.52
C PHE A 16 -4.20 -3.30 -18.14
N ARG A 17 -4.46 -3.45 -19.44
CA ARG A 17 -5.44 -2.63 -20.15
C ARG A 17 -6.83 -2.77 -19.53
N LEU A 18 -7.30 -3.99 -19.28
CA LEU A 18 -8.59 -4.23 -18.62
C LEU A 18 -8.71 -3.55 -17.26
N ALA A 19 -7.70 -3.71 -16.39
CA ALA A 19 -7.72 -3.10 -15.06
C ALA A 19 -7.58 -1.56 -15.11
N ARG A 20 -6.81 -1.02 -16.05
CA ARG A 20 -6.69 0.43 -16.26
C ARG A 20 -8.01 1.01 -16.74
N ASP A 21 -8.61 0.42 -17.77
CA ASP A 21 -9.85 0.90 -18.37
C ASP A 21 -10.98 0.89 -17.32
N LYS A 22 -11.01 -0.13 -16.44
CA LYS A 22 -11.95 -0.15 -15.30
C LYS A 22 -11.69 0.98 -14.28
N LYS A 23 -10.42 1.22 -13.95
CA LYS A 23 -10.02 2.28 -13.01
C LYS A 23 -10.38 3.67 -13.53
N ASP A 24 -10.28 3.87 -14.85
CA ASP A 24 -10.65 5.10 -15.53
C ASP A 24 -12.19 5.24 -15.57
N GLU A 25 -12.93 4.18 -15.88
CA GLU A 25 -14.40 4.14 -15.80
C GLU A 25 -14.91 4.55 -14.40
N ASP A 26 -14.28 4.03 -13.36
CA ASP A 26 -14.64 4.31 -11.97
C ASP A 26 -14.17 5.69 -11.48
N ASN A 27 -13.52 6.50 -12.34
CA ASN A 27 -12.91 7.80 -12.01
C ASN A 27 -12.01 7.73 -10.76
N PHE A 28 -11.33 6.59 -10.58
CA PHE A 28 -10.60 6.30 -9.37
C PHE A 28 -9.45 7.28 -9.13
N THR A 29 -8.64 7.53 -10.18
CA THR A 29 -7.45 8.41 -10.07
C THR A 29 -7.86 9.82 -9.69
N THR A 30 -8.86 10.39 -10.36
CA THR A 30 -9.42 11.72 -10.05
C THR A 30 -9.96 11.78 -8.63
N SER A 31 -10.63 10.72 -8.16
CA SER A 31 -11.13 10.66 -6.79
C SER A 31 -10.01 10.67 -5.76
N VAL A 32 -8.95 9.88 -5.99
CA VAL A 32 -7.75 9.85 -5.13
C VAL A 32 -7.03 11.20 -5.13
N ASP A 33 -6.84 11.82 -6.30
CA ASP A 33 -6.22 13.14 -6.44
C ASP A 33 -7.01 14.19 -5.65
N LYS A 34 -8.34 14.15 -5.70
CA LYS A 34 -9.20 15.05 -4.95
C LYS A 34 -9.00 14.92 -3.43
N TYR A 35 -8.90 13.69 -2.92
CA TYR A 35 -8.65 13.47 -1.48
C TYR A 35 -7.24 13.89 -1.06
N GLU A 36 -6.24 13.70 -1.94
CA GLU A 36 -4.88 14.16 -1.72
C GLU A 36 -4.81 15.69 -1.65
N ASP A 37 -5.45 16.37 -2.60
CA ASP A 37 -5.57 17.83 -2.60
C ASP A 37 -6.26 18.33 -1.32
N TYR A 38 -7.40 17.75 -0.94
CA TYR A 38 -8.08 18.14 0.30
C TYR A 38 -7.23 17.94 1.55
N TYR A 39 -6.50 16.83 1.63
CA TYR A 39 -5.58 16.58 2.73
C TYR A 39 -4.43 17.60 2.75
N ALA A 40 -3.93 18.00 1.57
CA ALA A 40 -2.92 19.05 1.44
C ALA A 40 -3.46 20.48 1.66
N GLY A 41 -4.77 20.64 1.90
CA GLY A 41 -5.42 21.95 2.04
C GLY A 41 -5.62 22.68 0.71
N GLU A 42 -5.62 21.95 -0.39
CA GLU A 42 -5.90 22.44 -1.74
C GLU A 42 -7.29 22.01 -2.24
N SER A 43 -7.78 22.73 -3.24
CA SER A 43 -9.00 22.41 -3.98
C SER A 43 -9.02 23.17 -5.30
N ASP A 44 -9.81 22.70 -6.26
CA ASP A 44 -10.00 23.39 -7.54
C ASP A 44 -10.50 24.82 -7.35
N GLU A 45 -11.37 25.05 -6.36
CA GLU A 45 -11.87 26.40 -6.04
C GLU A 45 -10.72 27.33 -5.59
N LEU A 46 -9.82 26.85 -4.73
CA LEU A 46 -8.67 27.63 -4.27
C LEU A 46 -7.70 27.94 -5.41
N LYS A 47 -7.48 26.96 -6.29
CA LYS A 47 -6.65 27.13 -7.50
C LYS A 47 -7.24 28.22 -8.41
N GLU A 48 -8.56 28.22 -8.64
CA GLU A 48 -9.24 29.27 -9.42
C GLU A 48 -9.25 30.63 -8.73
N ARG A 49 -9.43 30.69 -7.39
CA ARG A 49 -9.34 31.94 -6.63
C ARG A 49 -7.96 32.57 -6.73
N THR A 50 -6.91 31.77 -6.59
CA THR A 50 -5.51 32.21 -6.74
C THR A 50 -5.25 32.79 -8.13
N LYS A 51 -5.75 32.13 -9.19
CA LYS A 51 -5.64 32.65 -10.58
C LYS A 51 -6.32 34.01 -10.76
N ARG A 52 -7.40 34.26 -10.01
CA ARG A 52 -8.12 35.55 -10.00
C ARG A 52 -7.47 36.61 -9.11
N GLY A 53 -6.33 36.32 -8.48
CA GLY A 53 -5.67 37.22 -7.54
C GLY A 53 -6.41 37.39 -6.21
N LEU A 54 -7.33 36.47 -5.88
CA LEU A 54 -8.06 36.48 -4.62
C LEU A 54 -7.32 35.67 -3.56
N SER A 55 -7.59 35.99 -2.29
CA SER A 55 -7.13 35.16 -1.18
C SER A 55 -7.73 33.75 -1.28
N ALA A 56 -6.87 32.75 -1.21
CA ALA A 56 -7.19 31.33 -1.28
C ALA A 56 -6.58 30.65 -0.04
N ILE A 57 -7.29 30.74 1.08
CA ILE A 57 -6.91 30.08 2.34
C ILE A 57 -7.94 29.00 2.63
N MET A 58 -7.47 27.77 2.78
CA MET A 58 -8.28 26.68 3.30
C MET A 58 -7.87 26.39 4.74
N PRO A 59 -8.80 26.41 5.70
CA PRO A 59 -8.52 25.88 7.01
C PRO A 59 -8.18 24.38 6.91
N PRO A 60 -7.12 23.90 7.60
CA PRO A 60 -6.62 22.53 7.45
C PRO A 60 -7.46 21.49 8.23
N TRP A 61 -8.79 21.57 8.13
CA TRP A 61 -9.71 20.71 8.89
C TRP A 61 -9.56 19.23 8.52
N ALA A 62 -9.37 18.93 7.23
CA ALA A 62 -9.19 17.56 6.75
C ALA A 62 -7.90 16.95 7.32
N GLN A 63 -6.78 17.66 7.19
CA GLN A 63 -5.50 17.24 7.73
C GLN A 63 -5.58 17.05 9.25
N ALA A 64 -6.09 18.04 9.99
CA ALA A 64 -6.21 17.96 11.44
C ALA A 64 -7.10 16.79 11.90
N GLY A 65 -8.18 16.51 11.16
CA GLY A 65 -9.05 15.37 11.41
C GLY A 65 -8.34 14.03 11.19
N VAL A 66 -7.61 13.89 10.08
CA VAL A 66 -6.81 12.69 9.77
C VAL A 66 -5.72 12.48 10.83
N ASP A 67 -4.95 13.51 11.17
CA ASP A 67 -3.87 13.44 12.15
C ASP A 67 -4.38 13.08 13.55
N TYR A 68 -5.55 13.60 13.93
CA TYR A 68 -6.19 13.26 15.19
C TYR A 68 -6.60 11.79 15.27
N VAL A 69 -7.22 11.27 14.21
CA VAL A 69 -7.62 9.85 14.14
C VAL A 69 -6.39 8.96 14.06
N LEU A 70 -5.38 9.33 13.28
CA LEU A 70 -4.11 8.63 13.16
C LEU A 70 -3.44 8.49 14.54
N ALA A 71 -3.31 9.58 15.29
CA ALA A 71 -2.69 9.56 16.62
C ALA A 71 -3.42 8.59 17.57
N LYS A 72 -4.76 8.53 17.51
CA LYS A 72 -5.55 7.57 18.28
C LYS A 72 -5.35 6.13 17.82
N GLU A 73 -5.39 5.85 16.52
CA GLU A 73 -5.17 4.48 16.01
C GLU A 73 -3.76 3.99 16.39
N ILE A 74 -2.73 4.84 16.26
CA ILE A 74 -1.37 4.50 16.67
C ILE A 74 -1.28 4.25 18.18
N ALA A 75 -1.90 5.09 19.01
CA ALA A 75 -1.94 4.87 20.45
C ALA A 75 -2.67 3.58 20.84
N VAL A 76 -3.70 3.17 20.09
CA VAL A 76 -4.41 1.91 20.34
C VAL A 76 -3.58 0.71 19.90
N ILE A 77 -2.98 0.76 18.72
CA ILE A 77 -2.22 -0.37 18.14
C ILE A 77 -0.88 -0.57 18.88
N PHE A 78 -0.21 0.52 19.25
CA PHE A 78 1.14 0.50 19.80
C PHE A 78 1.21 0.94 21.28
N GLY A 79 0.09 1.26 21.92
CA GLY A 79 0.08 1.76 23.30
C GLY A 79 0.40 0.70 24.35
N GLN A 80 0.20 -0.59 24.04
CA GLN A 80 0.50 -1.69 24.96
C GLN A 80 1.09 -2.89 24.21
N LYS A 81 2.14 -3.49 24.77
CA LYS A 81 2.70 -4.78 24.31
C LYS A 81 1.95 -5.95 25.00
N PRO A 82 1.80 -7.12 24.34
CA PRO A 82 2.31 -7.47 23.01
C PRO A 82 1.43 -6.93 21.87
N TYR A 83 2.06 -6.56 20.75
CA TYR A 83 1.35 -5.97 19.59
C TYR A 83 0.58 -7.01 18.76
N TRP A 84 1.01 -8.28 18.80
CA TRP A 84 0.38 -9.39 18.10
C TRP A 84 0.20 -10.54 19.07
N THR A 85 -0.81 -11.37 18.82
CA THR A 85 -0.97 -12.66 19.49
C THR A 85 -1.19 -13.71 18.43
N VAL A 86 -0.35 -14.75 18.42
CA VAL A 86 -0.46 -15.84 17.44
C VAL A 86 -1.03 -17.08 18.13
N GLY A 87 -2.28 -17.39 17.81
CA GLY A 87 -2.96 -18.58 18.33
C GLY A 87 -2.62 -19.84 17.53
N ALA A 88 -2.28 -20.93 18.21
CA ALA A 88 -2.16 -22.24 17.59
C ALA A 88 -3.54 -22.88 17.39
N ARG A 89 -3.84 -23.37 16.17
CA ARG A 89 -5.09 -24.10 15.90
C ARG A 89 -5.11 -25.52 16.46
N GLN A 90 -3.94 -26.12 16.68
CA GLN A 90 -3.79 -27.46 17.27
C GLN A 90 -2.63 -27.44 18.25
N LYS A 91 -2.69 -28.29 19.28
CA LYS A 91 -1.67 -28.38 20.33
C LYS A 91 -0.25 -28.57 19.81
N LYS A 92 -0.08 -29.34 18.73
CA LYS A 92 1.25 -29.58 18.11
C LYS A 92 1.89 -28.32 17.50
N TRP A 93 1.12 -27.26 17.26
CA TRP A 93 1.61 -26.02 16.67
C TRP A 93 1.88 -24.93 17.71
N GLU A 94 1.75 -25.22 19.01
CA GLU A 94 1.95 -24.23 20.08
C GLU A 94 3.35 -23.63 20.07
N GLU A 95 4.39 -24.45 19.90
CA GLU A 95 5.77 -23.97 19.82
C GLU A 95 6.01 -23.11 18.59
N ALA A 96 5.49 -23.53 17.43
CA ALA A 96 5.59 -22.78 16.18
C ALA A 96 4.85 -21.43 16.27
N ALA A 97 3.69 -21.40 16.92
CA ALA A 97 2.92 -20.17 17.13
C ALA A 97 3.68 -19.19 18.05
N LYS A 98 4.28 -19.67 19.14
CA LYS A 98 5.14 -18.86 20.01
C LYS A 98 6.34 -18.29 19.27
N LEU A 99 7.01 -19.10 18.44
CA LEU A 99 8.13 -18.63 17.63
C LEU A 99 7.69 -17.56 16.63
N MET A 100 6.54 -17.74 15.98
CA MET A 100 6.00 -16.75 15.04
C MET A 100 5.65 -15.43 15.73
N GLU A 101 5.08 -15.48 16.94
CA GLU A 101 4.78 -14.29 17.73
C GLU A 101 6.06 -13.51 18.09
N GLN A 102 7.13 -14.22 18.44
CA GLN A 102 8.44 -13.63 18.70
C GLN A 102 9.03 -12.96 17.44
N LEU A 103 8.93 -13.62 16.27
CA LEU A 103 9.43 -13.07 15.00
C LEU A 103 8.67 -11.80 14.59
N LEU A 104 7.34 -11.79 14.72
CA LEU A 104 6.52 -10.62 14.41
C LEU A 104 6.80 -9.45 15.36
N SER A 105 7.04 -9.76 16.65
CA SER A 105 7.42 -8.75 17.64
C SER A 105 8.78 -8.14 17.32
N TRP A 106 9.76 -8.99 16.94
CA TRP A 106 11.08 -8.54 16.51
C TRP A 106 11.03 -7.64 15.27
N GLN A 107 10.19 -7.97 14.28
CA GLN A 107 10.02 -7.12 13.10
C GLN A 107 9.46 -5.74 13.46
N LEU A 108 8.48 -5.65 14.37
CA LEU A 108 7.91 -4.36 14.79
C LEU A 108 8.86 -3.50 15.62
N ASP A 109 9.78 -4.11 16.37
CA ASP A 109 10.79 -3.36 17.12
C ASP A 109 11.78 -2.62 16.19
N THR A 110 11.75 -2.90 14.88
CA THR A 110 12.49 -2.12 13.87
C THR A 110 11.77 -0.79 13.56
N PRO A 111 12.39 0.39 13.78
CA PRO A 111 11.75 1.69 13.57
C PRO A 111 11.18 1.90 12.15
N LYS A 112 11.84 1.33 11.13
CA LYS A 112 11.38 1.39 9.73
C LYS A 112 10.02 0.71 9.54
N VAL A 113 9.77 -0.39 10.25
CA VAL A 113 8.51 -1.13 10.15
C VAL A 113 7.40 -0.34 10.83
N PHE A 114 7.67 0.25 12.00
CA PHE A 114 6.75 1.17 12.67
C PHE A 114 6.34 2.33 11.76
N LEU A 115 7.31 3.05 11.18
CA LEU A 115 7.03 4.16 10.26
C LEU A 115 6.19 3.72 9.05
N ASN A 116 6.50 2.58 8.44
CA ASN A 116 5.66 2.05 7.35
C ASN A 116 4.24 1.67 7.82
N VAL A 117 4.03 1.29 9.09
CA VAL A 117 2.66 1.07 9.62
C VAL A 117 1.93 2.40 9.77
N VAL A 118 2.61 3.44 10.26
CA VAL A 118 2.04 4.78 10.39
C VAL A 118 1.62 5.34 9.03
N GLU A 119 2.52 5.28 8.04
CA GLU A 119 2.23 5.72 6.66
C GLU A 119 1.06 4.95 6.05
N TRP A 120 0.93 3.65 6.35
CA TRP A 120 -0.15 2.84 5.84
C TRP A 120 -1.50 3.23 6.43
N ILE A 121 -1.56 3.45 7.74
CA ILE A 121 -2.77 3.91 8.41
C ILE A 121 -3.14 5.30 7.91
N GLN A 122 -2.17 6.19 7.76
CA GLN A 122 -2.40 7.53 7.21
C GLN A 122 -3.00 7.47 5.80
N HIS A 123 -2.44 6.67 4.90
CA HIS A 123 -3.01 6.49 3.55
C HIS A 123 -4.43 5.90 3.58
N LYS A 124 -4.70 4.96 4.50
CA LYS A 124 -6.06 4.42 4.69
C LYS A 124 -7.02 5.53 5.13
N LEU A 125 -6.60 6.46 5.99
CA LEU A 125 -7.43 7.56 6.45
C LEU A 125 -7.65 8.63 5.37
N ILE A 126 -6.64 8.89 4.52
CA ILE A 126 -6.76 9.85 3.42
C ILE A 126 -7.63 9.29 2.29
N TYR A 127 -7.35 8.07 1.83
CA TYR A 127 -7.95 7.52 0.61
C TYR A 127 -9.09 6.53 0.88
N GLY A 128 -9.38 6.21 2.14
CA GLY A 128 -10.32 5.16 2.55
C GLY A 128 -9.77 3.73 2.43
N THR A 129 -8.62 3.54 1.77
CA THR A 129 -7.98 2.24 1.64
C THR A 129 -6.48 2.38 1.40
N ALA A 130 -5.72 1.36 1.81
CA ALA A 130 -4.27 1.32 1.60
C ALA A 130 -3.79 -0.13 1.52
N ILE A 131 -2.87 -0.38 0.58
CA ILE A 131 -2.37 -1.73 0.29
C ILE A 131 -0.93 -1.86 0.78
N ARG A 132 -0.63 -2.97 1.44
CA ARG A 132 0.73 -3.38 1.77
C ARG A 132 1.03 -4.74 1.18
N LYS A 133 2.30 -4.93 0.84
CA LYS A 133 2.81 -6.17 0.27
C LYS A 133 4.00 -6.67 1.08
N PRO A 134 3.91 -7.86 1.68
CA PRO A 134 5.08 -8.55 2.15
C PRO A 134 5.90 -9.03 0.94
N TYR A 135 7.21 -8.87 1.01
CA TYR A 135 8.14 -9.37 -0.01
C TYR A 135 9.43 -9.83 0.65
N TRP A 136 10.17 -10.70 -0.05
CA TRP A 136 11.51 -11.08 0.35
C TRP A 136 12.51 -10.07 -0.20
N ASP A 137 13.21 -9.37 0.68
CA ASP A 137 14.31 -8.52 0.28
C ASP A 137 15.57 -9.36 0.12
N ARG A 138 15.95 -9.60 -1.14
CA ARG A 138 17.11 -10.43 -1.49
C ARG A 138 18.44 -9.79 -1.13
N GLU A 139 18.51 -8.47 -0.99
CA GLU A 139 19.76 -7.79 -0.66
C GLU A 139 20.14 -8.00 0.82
N ASN A 140 19.14 -8.01 1.70
CA ASN A 140 19.31 -8.12 3.14
C ASN A 140 18.88 -9.50 3.70
N ASP A 141 18.41 -10.39 2.83
CA ASP A 141 17.89 -11.73 3.14
C ASP A 141 16.84 -11.74 4.27
N GLU A 142 15.88 -10.82 4.17
CA GLU A 142 14.86 -10.63 5.20
C GLU A 142 13.47 -10.40 4.59
N VAL A 143 12.42 -10.72 5.36
CA VAL A 143 11.05 -10.35 5.00
C VAL A 143 10.85 -8.86 5.26
N LYS A 144 10.45 -8.13 4.22
CA LYS A 144 10.04 -6.71 4.31
C LYS A 144 8.59 -6.53 3.95
N ILE A 145 8.02 -5.44 4.44
CA ILE A 145 6.67 -5.00 4.11
C ILE A 145 6.78 -3.63 3.46
N GLU A 146 6.32 -3.54 2.21
CA GLU A 146 6.27 -2.28 1.47
C GLU A 146 4.83 -1.79 1.37
N GLN A 147 4.64 -0.49 1.53
CA GLN A 147 3.40 0.19 1.18
C GLN A 147 3.32 0.46 -0.32
N ILE A 148 2.21 0.06 -0.93
CA ILE A 148 1.98 0.26 -2.36
C ILE A 148 1.25 1.59 -2.56
N ASN A 149 1.77 2.44 -3.45
CA ASN A 149 1.00 3.57 -3.95
C ASN A 149 -0.25 3.07 -4.67
N ILE A 150 -1.41 3.43 -4.17
CA ILE A 150 -2.71 2.95 -4.63
C ILE A 150 -3.01 3.35 -6.10
N LYS A 151 -2.43 4.45 -6.59
CA LYS A 151 -2.52 4.84 -8.00
C LYS A 151 -1.81 3.83 -8.91
N ASN A 152 -0.82 3.11 -8.38
CA ASN A 152 -0.06 2.08 -9.09
C ASN A 152 -0.56 0.64 -8.85
N PHE A 153 -1.67 0.47 -8.13
CA PHE A 153 -2.30 -0.81 -7.87
C PHE A 153 -3.49 -1.03 -8.82
N TYR A 154 -3.51 -2.16 -9.50
CA TYR A 154 -4.48 -2.53 -10.55
C TYR A 154 -5.00 -3.95 -10.32
N PRO A 155 -6.05 -4.12 -9.49
CA PRO A 155 -6.69 -5.43 -9.31
C PRO A 155 -7.50 -5.83 -10.55
N SER A 156 -7.70 -7.13 -10.75
CA SER A 156 -8.64 -7.63 -11.75
C SER A 156 -10.05 -7.07 -11.52
N PRO A 157 -10.74 -6.61 -12.58
CA PRO A 157 -12.14 -6.17 -12.51
C PRO A 157 -13.12 -7.26 -12.03
N ASP A 158 -12.75 -8.54 -12.16
CA ASP A 158 -13.63 -9.68 -11.91
C ASP A 158 -13.80 -10.00 -10.41
N GLY A 159 -13.04 -9.33 -9.54
CA GLY A 159 -13.07 -9.54 -8.09
C GLY A 159 -13.40 -8.27 -7.33
N TYR A 160 -14.11 -8.41 -6.20
CA TYR A 160 -14.49 -7.31 -5.32
C TYR A 160 -13.64 -7.22 -4.04
N SER A 161 -12.79 -8.22 -3.79
CA SER A 161 -11.93 -8.29 -2.61
C SER A 161 -10.57 -8.88 -2.96
N ILE A 162 -9.52 -8.52 -2.23
CA ILE A 162 -8.17 -9.07 -2.43
C ILE A 162 -8.11 -10.59 -2.26
N TYR A 163 -9.09 -11.18 -1.58
CA TYR A 163 -9.24 -12.62 -1.42
C TYR A 163 -9.88 -13.33 -2.63
N THR A 164 -10.59 -12.59 -3.49
CA THR A 164 -11.34 -13.13 -4.63
C THR A 164 -10.79 -12.68 -5.97
N VAL A 165 -9.96 -11.64 -5.98
CA VAL A 165 -9.32 -11.10 -7.19
C VAL A 165 -8.32 -12.13 -7.74
N PRO A 166 -8.49 -12.62 -8.98
CA PRO A 166 -7.65 -13.70 -9.54
C PRO A 166 -6.21 -13.25 -9.85
N TRP A 167 -6.01 -11.96 -10.10
CA TRP A 167 -4.70 -11.38 -10.38
C TRP A 167 -4.68 -9.90 -10.04
N VAL A 168 -3.46 -9.41 -9.75
CA VAL A 168 -3.19 -8.00 -9.46
C VAL A 168 -1.95 -7.59 -10.23
N ILE A 169 -1.99 -6.40 -10.82
CA ILE A 169 -0.82 -5.75 -11.41
C ILE A 169 -0.40 -4.58 -10.53
N GLN A 170 0.85 -4.61 -10.09
CA GLN A 170 1.50 -3.51 -9.37
C GLN A 170 2.52 -2.87 -10.30
N ARG A 171 2.39 -1.57 -10.58
CA ARG A 171 3.45 -0.80 -11.21
C ARG A 171 4.43 -0.33 -10.13
N ALA A 172 5.72 -0.52 -10.38
CA ALA A 172 6.76 -0.08 -9.47
C ALA A 172 7.93 0.51 -10.27
N LEU A 173 8.45 1.63 -9.81
CA LEU A 173 9.75 2.14 -10.26
C LEU A 173 10.82 1.49 -9.39
N ARG A 174 11.80 0.87 -10.03
CA ARG A 174 12.91 0.18 -9.39
C ARG A 174 14.19 0.53 -10.11
N THR A 175 15.29 0.53 -9.37
CA THR A 175 16.62 0.69 -9.93
C THR A 175 16.96 -0.49 -10.84
N LYS A 176 17.84 -0.28 -11.80
CA LYS A 176 18.29 -1.33 -12.71
C LYS A 176 18.97 -2.46 -11.92
N GLU A 177 19.74 -2.09 -10.91
CA GLU A 177 20.45 -2.97 -10.00
C GLU A 177 19.49 -3.95 -9.32
N TYR A 178 18.36 -3.45 -8.80
CA TYR A 178 17.32 -4.27 -8.18
C TYR A 178 16.70 -5.29 -9.16
N ILE A 179 16.41 -4.85 -10.39
CA ILE A 179 15.84 -5.74 -11.43
C ILE A 179 16.84 -6.85 -11.79
N VAL A 180 18.11 -6.50 -11.94
CA VAL A 180 19.19 -7.46 -12.21
C VAL A 180 19.36 -8.45 -11.05
N ALA A 181 19.25 -8.00 -9.80
CA ALA A 181 19.30 -8.86 -8.62
C ALA A 181 18.13 -9.84 -8.57
N MET A 182 16.92 -9.40 -8.94
CA MET A 182 15.72 -10.25 -9.02
C MET A 182 15.80 -11.30 -10.14
N GLY A 183 16.49 -11.01 -11.24
CA GLY A 183 16.68 -11.94 -12.36
C GLY A 183 17.65 -13.10 -12.07
N LYS A 184 18.40 -13.04 -10.98
CA LYS A 184 19.30 -14.13 -10.58
C LYS A 184 18.50 -15.24 -9.87
N PRO A 185 18.79 -16.53 -10.13
CA PRO A 185 18.20 -17.62 -9.37
C PRO A 185 18.56 -17.50 -7.89
N TRP A 186 17.61 -17.84 -7.03
CA TRP A 186 17.81 -17.91 -5.58
C TRP A 186 18.84 -19.02 -5.31
N ARG A 187 19.89 -18.71 -4.53
CA ARG A 187 20.96 -19.65 -4.20
C ARG A 187 20.58 -20.52 -3.02
#